data_AF-A0A3M8T397-F1
#
_entry.id   AF-A0A3M8T397-F1
#
_cell.length_a   1.000
_cell.length_b   1.000
_cell.length_c   1.000
_cell.angle_alpha   90.00
_cell.angle_beta   90.00
_cell.angle_gamma   90.00
#
_symmetry.space_group_name_H-M   'P 1'
#
loop_
_entity.id
_entity.type
_entity.pdbx_description
1 polymer ?
#
loop_
_entity_poly.entity_id
_entity_poly.type
_entity_poly.pdbx_seq_one_letter_code
_entity_poly.pdbx_strand_id
1 'polypeptide(L)'
;MERLSTVQAANHLHISRPTMRKLRNTVLPPDEVSGSGRPYWYRSTLDNYRAGLDTQKAIALYITCVVDGIGLGGDVTTMPLLKDVHLREYRPASGTRTEQLIEVLNEIQRVKPAAVVLPFQRVLTPPAAVVTDLCYDLGIAVVLQGKA
;
A
#
# COMPACT_ATOMS: atom_id res chain seq x y z
N MET A 1 -7.19 5.12 18.00
CA MET A 1 -6.79 5.76 16.73
C MET A 1 -6.89 7.27 16.90
N GLU A 2 -5.85 8.01 16.51
CA GLU A 2 -5.82 9.49 16.61
C GLU A 2 -6.77 10.10 15.57
N ARG A 3 -7.64 11.03 15.99
CA ARG A 3 -8.61 11.73 15.15
C ARG A 3 -8.10 13.13 14.80
N LEU A 4 -8.10 13.46 13.52
CA LEU A 4 -7.56 14.71 12.98
C LEU A 4 -8.67 15.51 12.31
N SER A 5 -8.85 16.75 12.77
CA SER A 5 -9.75 17.72 12.13
C SER A 5 -9.27 18.09 10.72
N THR A 6 -10.11 18.76 9.92
CA THR A 6 -9.73 19.23 8.57
C THR A 6 -8.43 20.02 8.54
N VAL A 7 -8.17 20.84 9.56
CA VAL A 7 -6.93 21.64 9.65
C VAL A 7 -5.72 20.74 9.91
N GLN A 8 -5.85 19.82 10.85
CA GLN A 8 -4.78 18.87 11.19
C GLN A 8 -4.51 17.92 10.02
N ALA A 9 -5.55 17.44 9.34
CA ALA A 9 -5.43 16.59 8.16
C ALA A 9 -4.72 17.30 7.00
N ALA A 10 -5.08 18.56 6.72
CA ALA A 10 -4.41 19.36 5.70
C ALA A 10 -2.91 19.57 6.03
N ASN A 11 -2.59 19.85 7.29
CA ASN A 11 -1.21 19.99 7.74
C ASN A 11 -0.43 18.66 7.63
N HIS A 12 -1.06 17.54 8.00
CA HIS A 12 -0.45 16.21 7.93
C HIS A 12 -0.11 15.79 6.50
N LEU A 13 -0.98 16.13 5.54
CA LEU A 13 -0.78 15.89 4.12
C LEU A 13 0.05 16.97 3.42
N HIS A 14 0.47 18.02 4.12
CA HIS A 14 1.18 19.17 3.56
C HIS A 14 0.45 19.86 2.40
N ILE A 15 -0.88 19.98 2.50
CA ILE A 15 -1.74 20.63 1.50
C ILE A 15 -2.52 21.81 2.10
N SER A 16 -3.08 22.65 1.22
CA SER A 16 -3.94 23.75 1.64
C SER A 16 -5.29 23.25 2.19
N ARG A 17 -5.89 23.99 3.13
CA ARG A 17 -7.25 23.70 3.64
C ARG A 17 -8.30 23.66 2.52
N PRO A 18 -8.29 24.57 1.52
CA PRO A 18 -9.17 24.45 0.35
C PRO A 18 -8.98 23.15 -0.42
N THR A 19 -7.74 22.69 -0.63
CA THR A 19 -7.46 21.41 -1.29
C THR A 19 -8.05 20.24 -0.49
N MET A 20 -7.85 20.23 0.83
CA MET A 20 -8.44 19.20 1.70
C MET A 20 -9.97 19.16 1.61
N ARG A 21 -10.63 20.33 1.56
CA ARG A 21 -12.09 20.42 1.38
C ARG A 21 -12.56 19.85 0.03
N LYS A 22 -11.76 19.98 -1.04
CA LYS A 22 -12.06 19.37 -2.35
C LYS A 22 -11.89 17.85 -2.29
N LEU A 23 -10.78 17.38 -1.71
CA LEU A 23 -10.51 15.94 -1.55
C LEU A 23 -11.59 15.24 -0.73
N ARG A 24 -12.08 15.89 0.33
CA ARG A 24 -13.18 15.39 1.18
C ARG A 24 -14.41 14.94 0.41
N ASN A 25 -14.75 15.60 -0.69
CA ASN A 25 -15.97 15.32 -1.43
C ASN A 25 -15.75 14.33 -2.60
N THR A 26 -14.52 13.87 -2.80
CA THR A 26 -14.12 13.10 -4.00
C THR A 26 -13.26 11.90 -3.62
N VAL A 27 -11.99 12.13 -3.35
CA VAL A 27 -10.95 11.09 -3.25
C VAL A 27 -10.70 10.64 -1.81
N LEU A 28 -10.89 11.52 -0.83
CA LEU A 28 -10.56 11.26 0.57
C LEU A 28 -11.70 11.69 1.51
N PRO A 29 -12.85 10.99 1.48
CA PRO A 29 -13.96 11.28 2.37
C PRO A 29 -13.54 11.19 3.85
N PRO A 30 -14.22 11.92 4.75
CA PRO A 30 -13.93 11.84 6.17
C PRO A 30 -14.37 10.48 6.71
N ASP A 31 -13.58 9.89 7.60
CA ASP A 31 -13.91 8.61 8.22
C ASP A 31 -15.20 8.72 9.02
N GLU A 32 -15.34 9.82 9.77
CA GLU A 32 -16.52 10.08 10.59
C GLU A 32 -16.78 11.59 10.70
N VAL A 33 -17.97 11.92 11.22
CA VAL A 33 -18.40 13.29 11.49
C VAL A 33 -18.77 13.40 12.97
N SER A 34 -18.29 14.45 13.64
CA SER A 34 -18.59 14.68 15.06
C SER A 34 -20.09 14.98 15.26
N GLY A 35 -20.57 14.88 16.50
CA GLY A 35 -21.94 15.31 16.84
C GLY A 35 -22.24 16.78 16.53
N SER A 36 -21.21 17.61 16.34
CA SER A 36 -21.32 19.00 15.89
C SER A 36 -21.19 19.19 14.36
N GLY A 37 -21.24 18.11 13.58
CA GLY A 37 -21.16 18.13 12.12
C GLY A 37 -19.76 18.36 11.55
N ARG A 38 -18.70 18.26 12.37
CA ARG A 38 -17.32 18.50 11.92
C ARG A 38 -16.68 17.21 11.42
N PRO A 39 -16.16 17.16 10.19
CA PRO A 39 -15.49 15.97 9.67
C PRO A 39 -14.13 15.76 10.36
N TYR A 40 -13.77 14.50 10.57
CA TYR A 40 -12.43 14.10 10.98
C TYR A 40 -11.95 12.86 10.24
N TRP A 41 -10.64 12.73 10.19
CA TRP A 41 -9.93 11.59 9.62
C TRP A 41 -9.13 10.88 10.69
N TYR A 42 -9.01 9.57 10.57
CA TYR A 42 -8.02 8.81 11.32
C TYR A 42 -6.64 9.04 10.71
N ARG A 43 -5.63 9.10 11.58
CA ARG A 43 -4.24 9.27 11.14
C ARG A 43 -3.81 8.16 10.16
N SER A 44 -4.24 6.91 10.38
CA SER A 44 -3.95 5.80 9.47
C SER A 44 -4.55 6.00 8.08
N THR A 45 -5.77 6.52 7.97
CA THR A 45 -6.38 6.87 6.67
C THR A 45 -5.53 7.91 5.91
N LEU A 46 -5.00 8.92 6.61
CA LEU A 46 -4.15 9.93 5.98
C LEU A 46 -2.76 9.40 5.62
N ASP A 47 -2.17 8.55 6.45
CA ASP A 47 -0.90 7.87 6.17
C ASP A 47 -1.04 6.95 4.95
N ASN A 48 -2.15 6.22 4.84
CA ASN A 48 -2.47 5.37 3.70
C ASN A 48 -2.64 6.19 2.42
N TYR A 49 -3.40 7.29 2.48
CA TYR A 49 -3.56 8.18 1.34
C TYR A 49 -2.21 8.78 0.89
N ARG A 50 -1.36 9.20 1.84
CA ARG A 50 -0.02 9.71 1.54
C ARG A 50 0.88 8.64 0.92
N ALA A 51 0.69 7.38 1.29
CA ALA A 51 1.39 6.24 0.70
C ALA A 51 0.80 5.78 -0.65
N GLY A 52 -0.26 6.43 -1.15
CA GLY A 52 -0.95 6.03 -2.37
C GLY A 52 -1.72 4.71 -2.25
N LEU A 53 -2.00 4.26 -1.02
CA LEU A 53 -2.77 3.05 -0.76
C LEU A 53 -4.24 3.33 -1.03
N ASP A 54 -4.81 2.58 -1.97
CA ASP A 54 -6.24 2.58 -2.21
C ASP A 54 -6.95 1.83 -1.08
N THR A 55 -7.54 2.57 -0.15
CA THR A 55 -8.21 2.04 1.04
C THR A 55 -9.53 1.32 0.73
N GLN A 56 -10.05 1.40 -0.51
CA GLN A 56 -11.16 0.55 -0.94
C GLN A 56 -10.72 -0.90 -1.19
N LYS A 57 -9.42 -1.11 -1.43
CA LYS A 57 -8.84 -2.43 -1.61
C LYS A 57 -8.39 -2.96 -0.25
N ALA A 58 -8.93 -4.12 0.14
CA ALA A 58 -8.69 -4.68 1.47
C ALA A 58 -7.38 -5.46 1.61
N ILE A 59 -6.67 -5.75 0.51
CA ILE A 59 -5.59 -6.75 0.49
C ILE A 59 -4.25 -6.09 0.14
N ALA A 60 -3.22 -6.36 0.93
CA ALA A 60 -1.83 -6.14 0.57
C ALA A 60 -1.17 -7.50 0.34
N LEU A 61 -0.53 -7.65 -0.82
CA LEU A 61 0.13 -8.89 -1.22
C LEU A 61 1.59 -8.86 -0.81
N TYR A 62 2.06 -9.91 -0.15
CA TYR A 62 3.47 -10.08 0.18
C TYR A 62 3.95 -11.43 -0.36
N ILE A 63 5.11 -11.42 -1.02
CA ILE A 63 5.56 -12.57 -1.81
C ILE A 63 6.69 -13.29 -1.07
N THR A 64 6.51 -14.58 -0.81
CA THR A 64 7.48 -15.43 -0.12
C THR A 64 8.18 -16.35 -1.11
N CYS A 65 8.94 -15.76 -2.04
CA CYS A 65 9.77 -16.53 -2.98
C CYS A 65 11.22 -16.04 -2.99
N VAL A 66 12.18 -16.94 -2.99
CA VAL A 66 13.59 -16.59 -3.23
C VAL A 66 13.82 -16.49 -4.74
N VAL A 67 13.05 -15.65 -5.42
CA VAL A 67 13.39 -15.22 -6.78
C VAL A 67 14.19 -13.94 -6.63
N ASP A 68 15.52 -14.06 -6.52
CA ASP A 68 16.54 -13.00 -6.72
C ASP A 68 16.17 -11.54 -6.35
N GLY A 69 15.31 -11.28 -5.36
CA GLY A 69 14.74 -9.93 -5.27
C GLY A 69 13.39 -9.79 -4.61
N ILE A 70 12.49 -10.75 -4.77
CA ILE A 70 11.06 -10.57 -4.45
C ILE A 70 10.65 -11.20 -3.10
N GLY A 71 11.55 -11.98 -2.49
CA GLY A 71 11.31 -12.66 -1.22
C GLY A 71 11.54 -11.78 0.00
N LEU A 72 10.55 -11.76 0.89
CA LEU A 72 10.65 -11.08 2.17
C LEU A 72 11.43 -11.95 3.17
N GLY A 73 12.37 -11.32 3.89
CA GLY A 73 13.19 -11.96 4.93
C GLY A 73 12.78 -11.58 6.36
N GLY A 74 11.65 -10.88 6.54
CA GLY A 74 11.21 -10.37 7.83
C GLY A 74 9.70 -10.26 7.95
N ASP A 75 9.22 -9.96 9.16
CA ASP A 75 7.80 -9.94 9.50
C ASP A 75 7.08 -8.68 8.97
N VAL A 76 6.25 -8.87 7.94
CA VAL A 76 5.42 -7.82 7.32
C VAL A 76 4.31 -7.33 8.25
N THR A 77 3.92 -8.14 9.25
CA THR A 77 2.83 -7.79 10.18
C THR A 77 3.16 -6.60 11.07
N THR A 78 4.45 -6.23 11.16
CA THR A 78 4.93 -5.10 11.96
C THR A 78 4.89 -3.75 11.21
N MET A 79 4.57 -3.73 9.91
CA MET A 79 4.58 -2.50 9.11
C MET A 79 3.40 -1.58 9.47
N PRO A 80 3.64 -0.38 10.05
CA PRO A 80 2.55 0.49 10.50
C PRO A 80 1.58 0.90 9.39
N LEU A 81 2.08 1.07 8.16
CA LEU A 81 1.32 1.42 6.96
C LEU A 81 0.33 0.33 6.50
N LEU A 82 0.52 -0.92 6.92
CA LEU A 82 -0.33 -2.04 6.50
C LEU A 82 -1.19 -2.59 7.65
N LYS A 83 -1.19 -1.92 8.81
CA LYS A 83 -1.87 -2.40 10.03
C LYS A 83 -3.38 -2.65 9.84
N ASP A 84 -4.01 -1.82 9.02
CA ASP A 84 -5.46 -1.88 8.75
C ASP A 84 -5.77 -2.58 7.41
N VAL A 85 -4.77 -3.21 6.77
CA VAL A 85 -4.90 -3.91 5.48
C VAL A 85 -4.71 -5.40 5.69
N HIS A 86 -5.53 -6.23 5.04
CA HIS A 86 -5.39 -7.68 5.10
C HIS A 86 -4.13 -8.12 4.36
N LEU A 87 -3.13 -8.58 5.10
CA LEU A 87 -1.91 -9.14 4.55
C LEU A 87 -2.20 -10.53 3.98
N ARG A 88 -1.91 -10.73 2.70
CA ARG A 88 -2.02 -12.02 2.02
C ARG A 88 -0.66 -12.49 1.55
N GLU A 89 -0.27 -13.68 1.99
CA GLU A 89 0.89 -14.37 1.45
C GLU A 89 0.61 -14.89 0.06
N TYR A 90 1.59 -14.71 -0.83
CA TYR A 90 1.65 -15.47 -2.07
C TYR A 90 2.98 -16.18 -2.23
N ARG A 91 2.89 -17.48 -2.47
CA ARG A 91 4.04 -18.35 -2.73
C ARG A 91 3.87 -18.98 -4.12
N PRO A 92 4.64 -18.55 -5.13
CA PRO A 92 4.63 -19.20 -6.43
C PRO A 92 5.12 -20.65 -6.32
N ALA A 93 4.67 -21.49 -7.24
CA ALA A 93 5.05 -22.90 -7.29
C ALA A 93 6.56 -23.07 -7.57
N SER A 94 7.09 -24.26 -7.29
CA SER A 94 8.46 -24.60 -7.66
C SER A 94 8.59 -24.65 -9.19
N GLY A 95 9.59 -23.96 -9.73
CA GLY A 95 9.82 -23.88 -11.18
C GLY A 95 11.06 -23.06 -11.50
N THR A 96 11.25 -22.76 -12.78
CA THR A 96 12.26 -21.80 -13.23
C THR A 96 11.94 -20.40 -12.72
N ARG A 97 12.95 -19.53 -12.68
CA ARG A 97 12.80 -18.14 -12.23
C ARG A 97 11.76 -17.37 -13.05
N THR A 98 11.73 -17.61 -14.35
CA THR A 98 10.79 -16.97 -15.27
C THR A 98 9.35 -17.41 -15.01
N GLU A 99 9.13 -18.71 -14.79
CA GLU A 99 7.80 -19.24 -14.41
C GLU A 99 7.31 -18.61 -13.10
N GLN A 100 8.17 -18.52 -12.10
CA GLN A 100 7.84 -17.91 -10.81
C GLN A 100 7.52 -16.42 -10.93
N LEU A 101 8.25 -15.68 -11.77
CA LEU A 101 7.94 -14.27 -12.05
C LEU A 101 6.59 -14.14 -12.76
N ILE A 102 6.32 -14.96 -13.77
CA ILE A 102 5.03 -14.95 -14.48
C ILE A 102 3.87 -15.24 -13.53
N GLU A 103 4.02 -16.21 -12.64
CA GLU A 103 3.03 -16.53 -11.60
C GLU A 103 2.76 -15.33 -10.68
N VAL A 104 3.81 -14.66 -10.22
CA VAL A 104 3.68 -13.44 -9.40
C VAL A 104 2.93 -12.34 -10.14
N LEU A 105 3.27 -12.07 -11.40
CA LEU A 105 2.61 -11.03 -12.20
C LEU A 105 1.13 -11.35 -12.43
N ASN A 106 0.83 -12.62 -12.74
CA ASN A 106 -0.54 -13.11 -12.90
C ASN A 106 -1.35 -12.97 -11.61
N GLU A 107 -0.75 -13.28 -10.45
CA GLU A 107 -1.42 -13.13 -9.16
C GLU A 107 -1.72 -11.66 -8.85
N ILE A 108 -0.77 -10.75 -9.08
CA ILE A 108 -0.98 -9.31 -8.90
C ILE A 108 -2.13 -8.83 -9.77
N GLN A 109 -2.16 -9.23 -11.05
CA GLN A 109 -3.22 -8.84 -11.98
C GLN A 109 -4.59 -9.44 -11.61
N ARG A 110 -4.61 -10.66 -11.06
CA ARG A 110 -5.83 -11.36 -10.63
C ARG A 110 -6.41 -10.76 -9.35
N VAL A 111 -5.56 -10.51 -8.34
CA VAL A 111 -5.98 -10.01 -7.03
C VAL A 111 -6.23 -8.50 -7.04
N LYS A 112 -5.45 -7.75 -7.84
CA LYS A 112 -5.43 -6.28 -7.86
C LYS A 112 -5.32 -5.70 -6.44
N PRO A 113 -4.28 -6.05 -5.67
CA PRO A 113 -4.15 -5.61 -4.28
C PRO A 113 -4.07 -4.09 -4.15
N ALA A 114 -4.29 -3.58 -2.93
CA ALA A 114 -4.00 -2.21 -2.55
C ALA A 114 -2.49 -1.91 -2.64
N ALA A 115 -1.69 -2.92 -2.27
CA ALA A 115 -0.24 -2.82 -2.24
C ALA A 115 0.45 -4.15 -2.56
N VAL A 116 1.68 -4.05 -3.07
CA VAL A 116 2.65 -5.15 -3.11
C VAL A 116 3.83 -4.79 -2.22
N VAL A 117 4.21 -5.72 -1.33
CA VAL A 117 5.35 -5.54 -0.41
C VAL A 117 6.60 -6.14 -1.04
N LEU A 118 7.65 -5.32 -1.19
CA LEU A 118 8.96 -5.73 -1.71
C LEU A 118 10.07 -5.45 -0.68
N PRO A 119 11.13 -6.25 -0.60
CA PRO A 119 12.27 -5.99 0.30
C PRO A 119 13.10 -4.78 -0.18
N PHE A 120 13.36 -3.82 0.71
CA PHE A 120 14.08 -2.57 0.39
C PHE A 120 15.45 -2.79 -0.26
N GLN A 121 16.19 -3.82 0.18
CA GLN A 121 17.54 -4.11 -0.31
C GLN A 121 17.60 -4.51 -1.79
N ARG A 122 16.46 -4.82 -2.42
CA ARG A 122 16.45 -5.52 -3.72
C ARG A 122 15.56 -4.88 -4.78
N VAL A 123 15.10 -3.65 -4.56
CA VAL A 123 14.32 -2.85 -5.52
C VAL A 123 15.07 -2.62 -6.85
N LEU A 124 16.41 -2.74 -6.83
CA LEU A 124 17.27 -2.57 -8.01
C LEU A 124 17.47 -3.84 -8.84
N THR A 125 16.78 -4.94 -8.51
CA THR A 125 16.89 -6.19 -9.28
C THR A 125 15.93 -6.17 -10.47
N PRO A 126 16.30 -6.73 -11.65
CA PRO A 126 15.41 -6.75 -12.80
C PRO A 126 14.01 -7.32 -12.53
N PRO A 127 13.84 -8.41 -11.74
CA PRO A 127 12.50 -8.90 -11.39
C PRO A 127 11.68 -7.92 -10.54
N ALA A 128 12.31 -7.23 -9.58
CA ALA A 128 11.63 -6.23 -8.76
C ALA A 128 11.20 -5.01 -9.59
N ALA A 129 12.01 -4.62 -10.60
CA ALA A 129 11.65 -3.56 -11.54
C ALA A 129 10.39 -3.93 -12.34
N VAL A 130 10.32 -5.15 -12.90
CA VAL A 130 9.14 -5.62 -13.65
C VAL A 130 7.88 -5.62 -12.78
N VAL A 131 7.99 -6.06 -11.52
CA VAL A 131 6.86 -6.02 -10.59
C VAL A 131 6.45 -4.58 -10.27
N THR A 132 7.43 -3.68 -10.10
CA THR A 132 7.17 -2.26 -9.82
C THR A 132 6.48 -1.57 -10.99
N ASP A 133 6.94 -1.84 -12.22
CA ASP A 133 6.33 -1.30 -13.45
C ASP A 133 4.88 -1.79 -13.61
N LEU A 134 4.63 -3.08 -13.41
CA LEU A 134 3.26 -3.61 -13.41
C LEU A 134 2.38 -2.94 -12.35
N CYS A 135 2.90 -2.76 -11.13
CA CYS A 135 2.15 -2.10 -10.06
C CYS A 135 1.83 -0.65 -10.42
N TYR A 136 2.77 0.07 -11.02
CA TYR A 136 2.57 1.43 -11.52
C TYR A 136 1.45 1.49 -12.56
N ASP A 137 1.48 0.63 -13.58
CA ASP A 137 0.46 0.58 -14.63
C ASP A 137 -0.94 0.25 -14.10
N LEU A 138 -1.02 -0.55 -13.04
CA LEU A 138 -2.27 -0.97 -12.41
C LEU A 138 -2.76 -0.04 -11.28
N GLY A 139 -2.01 1.02 -10.95
CA GLY A 139 -2.32 1.90 -9.82
C GLY A 139 -2.29 1.17 -8.47
N ILE A 140 -1.32 0.28 -8.29
CA ILE A 140 -1.07 -0.49 -7.07
C ILE A 140 0.14 0.12 -6.37
N ALA A 141 0.03 0.36 -5.06
CA ALA A 141 1.15 0.89 -4.30
C ALA A 141 2.26 -0.16 -4.13
N VAL A 142 3.52 0.27 -4.23
CA VAL A 142 4.67 -0.58 -3.87
C VAL A 142 5.18 -0.14 -2.51
N VAL A 143 5.12 -1.04 -1.54
CA VAL A 143 5.55 -0.77 -0.16
C VAL A 143 6.88 -1.48 0.09
N LEU A 144 7.90 -0.72 0.47
CA LEU A 144 9.23 -1.27 0.71
C LEU A 144 9.40 -1.68 2.17
N GLN A 145 9.70 -2.96 2.40
CA GLN A 145 10.07 -3.46 3.73
C GLN A 145 11.48 -2.98 4.06
N GLY A 146 11.60 -2.07 5.03
CA GLY A 146 12.88 -1.60 5.55
C GLY A 146 13.72 -2.72 6.16
N LYS A 147 15.02 -2.47 6.33
CA LYS A 147 15.92 -3.39 7.03
C LYS A 147 15.52 -3.43 8.52
N ALA A 148 15.24 -4.62 9.04
CA ALA A 148 15.13 -4.85 10.48
C ALA A 148 16.46 -4.57 11.18
#